data_AF-A0AAU4AGS7-F1
#
_entry.id   AF-A0AAU4AGS7-F1
#
_cell.length_a   1.000
_cell.length_b   1.000
_cell.length_c   1.000
_cell.angle_alpha   90.00
_cell.angle_beta   90.00
_cell.angle_gamma   90.00
#
_symmetry.space_group_name_H-M   'P 1'
#
loop_
_entity.id
_entity.type
_entity.pdbx_description
1 polymer ?
#
loop_
_entity_poly.entity_id
_entity_poly.type
_entity_poly.pdbx_seq_one_letter_code
_entity_poly.pdbx_strand_id
1 'polypeptide(L)'
;MRRTLTVAATTAALLLPGGPLPVAEAGNAPPPAGRWSAREAENFWTPDRMASAVPISRGGAPAAGDGTGQDFDGIPVVGRMFVMKGGGAYFCTASVVASPGRDLVLSAAHCLLGTDARQVAFVPQYTAGNPQPYGMFPILRDAGGRSKVWIDPRYRELGADRGAALDVAFAQVGPDADGFPVEDVVGGNRLVTGAGFTHGKVSLIGYPASAARPRLCVNRTTKFTSTDPGIPGDFLRIDCTGYPGGTSGGPFLTAYDERTETGSVVGVIGGWKTGGDTPDTSYSSYFGPEIRKLYETALAGARVA
;
A
#
# COMPACT_ATOMS: atom_id res chain seq x y z
N MET A 1 -75.86 12.27 -55.40
CA MET A 1 -74.78 11.37 -55.85
C MET A 1 -73.46 11.88 -55.27
N ARG A 2 -73.02 11.33 -54.12
CA ARG A 2 -71.74 11.70 -53.49
C ARG A 2 -70.91 10.41 -53.37
N ARG A 3 -69.82 10.35 -54.13
CA ARG A 3 -68.87 9.24 -54.17
C ARG A 3 -67.90 9.36 -53.00
N THR A 4 -67.81 8.29 -52.23
CA THR A 4 -66.85 8.01 -51.17
C THR A 4 -65.47 7.73 -51.78
N LEU A 5 -64.43 8.35 -51.24
CA LEU A 5 -63.02 8.06 -51.56
C LEU A 5 -62.34 7.59 -50.28
N THR A 6 -62.01 6.30 -50.25
CA THR A 6 -61.24 5.61 -49.21
C THR A 6 -59.75 5.87 -49.47
N VAL A 7 -59.05 6.45 -48.50
CA VAL A 7 -57.57 6.58 -48.52
C VAL A 7 -56.99 5.49 -47.62
N ALA A 8 -56.20 4.59 -48.20
CA ALA A 8 -55.46 3.57 -47.48
C ALA A 8 -54.14 4.18 -46.96
N ALA A 9 -53.89 4.06 -45.66
CA ALA A 9 -52.62 4.43 -45.03
C ALA A 9 -51.77 3.17 -44.85
N THR A 10 -50.61 3.13 -45.52
CA THR A 10 -49.58 2.09 -45.37
C THR A 10 -48.67 2.44 -44.21
N THR A 11 -48.70 1.65 -43.13
CA THR A 11 -47.72 1.71 -42.04
C THR A 11 -46.50 0.85 -42.38
N ALA A 12 -45.35 1.49 -42.61
CA ALA A 12 -44.06 0.81 -42.71
C ALA A 12 -43.49 0.57 -41.30
N ALA A 13 -43.35 -0.70 -40.91
CA ALA A 13 -42.66 -1.10 -39.68
C ALA A 13 -41.15 -1.20 -39.96
N LEU A 14 -40.35 -0.33 -39.34
CA LEU A 14 -38.89 -0.48 -39.30
C LEU A 14 -38.51 -1.52 -38.24
N LEU A 15 -38.01 -2.67 -38.68
CA LEU A 15 -37.30 -3.64 -37.85
C LEU A 15 -35.85 -3.18 -37.70
N LEU A 16 -35.45 -2.81 -36.47
CA LEU A 16 -34.03 -2.62 -36.12
C LEU A 16 -33.44 -3.96 -35.65
N PRO A 17 -32.26 -4.38 -36.15
CA PRO A 17 -31.60 -5.58 -35.67
C PRO A 17 -30.97 -5.33 -34.29
N GLY A 18 -31.43 -6.08 -33.28
CA GLY A 18 -30.82 -6.12 -31.95
C GLY A 18 -29.49 -6.86 -31.98
N GLY A 19 -28.39 -6.13 -32.14
CA GLY A 19 -27.06 -6.64 -31.81
C GLY A 19 -26.86 -6.70 -30.28
N PRO A 20 -26.00 -7.60 -29.78
CA PRO A 20 -25.70 -7.67 -28.35
C PRO A 20 -25.08 -6.34 -27.88
N LEU A 21 -25.63 -5.79 -26.79
CA LEU A 21 -25.11 -4.58 -26.17
C LEU A 21 -23.65 -4.80 -25.74
N PRO A 22 -22.75 -3.83 -25.96
CA PRO A 22 -21.40 -3.91 -25.42
C PRO A 22 -21.50 -3.93 -23.89
N VAL A 23 -20.90 -4.96 -23.27
CA VAL A 23 -20.66 -4.97 -21.84
C VAL A 23 -19.70 -3.82 -21.55
N ALA A 24 -20.19 -2.78 -20.87
CA ALA A 24 -19.35 -1.69 -20.43
C ALA A 24 -18.28 -2.25 -19.48
N GLU A 25 -17.01 -2.09 -19.86
CA GLU A 25 -15.88 -2.21 -18.94
C GLU A 25 -16.19 -1.37 -17.70
N ALA A 26 -16.13 -1.98 -16.52
CA ALA A 26 -16.33 -1.28 -15.25
C ALA A 26 -15.29 -0.15 -15.15
N GLY A 27 -15.75 1.07 -15.46
CA GLY A 27 -14.88 2.19 -15.78
C GLY A 27 -14.02 2.65 -14.60
N ASN A 28 -12.85 3.18 -14.96
CA ASN A 28 -11.89 3.94 -14.15
C ASN A 28 -12.46 5.26 -13.56
N ALA A 29 -13.77 5.35 -13.35
CA ALA A 29 -14.38 6.51 -12.73
C ALA A 29 -13.91 6.60 -11.26
N PRO A 30 -13.51 7.80 -10.79
CA PRO A 30 -13.42 8.04 -9.36
C PRO A 30 -14.73 7.60 -8.70
N PRO A 31 -14.70 7.00 -7.50
CA PRO A 31 -15.94 6.67 -6.83
C PRO A 31 -16.73 7.97 -6.66
N PRO A 32 -18.08 7.94 -6.77
CA PRO A 32 -18.90 9.11 -6.52
C PRO A 32 -18.53 9.71 -5.16
N ALA A 33 -18.69 11.03 -5.00
CA ALA A 33 -18.44 11.71 -3.73
C ALA A 33 -19.30 11.07 -2.63
N GLY A 34 -18.68 10.12 -1.91
CA GLY A 34 -19.30 9.13 -1.06
C GLY A 34 -18.20 8.52 -0.18
N ARG A 35 -18.60 8.03 1.00
CA ARG A 35 -17.68 7.49 2.00
C ARG A 35 -17.05 6.19 1.49
N TRP A 36 -15.78 6.23 1.07
CA TRP A 36 -14.96 5.04 0.74
C TRP A 36 -14.91 4.07 1.92
N SER A 37 -15.88 3.16 1.98
CA SER A 37 -16.12 2.22 3.10
C SER A 37 -15.52 0.85 2.82
N ALA A 38 -15.41 -0.01 3.85
CA ALA A 38 -14.87 -1.35 3.68
C ALA A 38 -15.66 -2.17 2.65
N ARG A 39 -16.99 -2.08 2.67
CA ARG A 39 -17.86 -2.79 1.71
C ARG A 39 -17.69 -2.30 0.27
N GLU A 40 -17.50 -1.00 0.09
CA GLU A 40 -17.17 -0.46 -1.24
C GLU A 40 -15.76 -0.89 -1.68
N ALA A 41 -14.81 -0.92 -0.75
CA ALA A 41 -13.46 -1.39 -0.99
C ALA A 41 -13.44 -2.88 -1.36
N GLU A 42 -14.22 -3.74 -0.70
CA GLU A 42 -14.34 -5.17 -1.02
C GLU A 42 -14.97 -5.40 -2.40
N ASN A 43 -16.03 -4.64 -2.72
CA ASN A 43 -16.68 -4.71 -4.04
C ASN A 43 -15.74 -4.24 -5.17
N PHE A 44 -14.86 -3.28 -4.88
CA PHE A 44 -13.88 -2.79 -5.83
C PHE A 44 -12.65 -3.70 -5.87
N TRP A 45 -11.97 -3.98 -4.77
CA TRP A 45 -10.79 -4.84 -4.69
C TRP A 45 -11.19 -6.31 -4.58
N THR A 46 -11.82 -6.81 -5.64
CA THR A 46 -12.12 -8.24 -5.78
C THR A 46 -10.83 -9.08 -5.76
N PRO A 47 -10.91 -10.38 -5.39
CA PRO A 47 -9.76 -11.28 -5.45
C PRO A 47 -9.02 -11.23 -6.80
N ASP A 48 -9.75 -11.23 -7.92
CA ASP A 48 -9.16 -11.14 -9.26
C ASP A 48 -8.45 -9.81 -9.52
N ARG A 49 -9.02 -8.69 -9.05
CA ARG A 49 -8.38 -7.37 -9.19
C ARG A 49 -7.13 -7.27 -8.32
N MET A 50 -7.15 -7.82 -7.12
CA MET A 50 -5.97 -7.90 -6.25
C MET A 50 -4.90 -8.83 -6.82
N ALA A 51 -5.29 -9.96 -7.40
CA ALA A 51 -4.36 -10.91 -8.03
C ALA A 51 -3.70 -10.34 -9.29
N SER A 52 -4.40 -9.50 -10.04
CA SER A 52 -3.88 -8.84 -11.25
C SER A 52 -3.13 -7.52 -10.98
N ALA A 53 -3.13 -7.03 -9.74
CA ALA A 53 -2.39 -5.84 -9.36
C ALA A 53 -0.88 -6.05 -9.50
N VAL A 54 -0.18 -5.06 -10.04
CA VAL A 54 1.29 -5.13 -10.27
C VAL A 54 2.06 -4.36 -9.19
N PRO A 55 3.30 -4.73 -8.85
CA PRO A 55 4.07 -3.97 -7.86
C PRO A 55 4.35 -2.52 -8.29
N ILE A 56 4.35 -1.58 -7.34
CA ILE A 56 5.00 -0.28 -7.54
C ILE A 56 6.52 -0.52 -7.51
N SER A 57 7.18 -0.20 -8.63
CA SER A 57 8.56 -0.55 -8.98
C SER A 57 8.75 -2.01 -9.43
N ARG A 58 9.42 -2.20 -10.58
CA ARG A 58 9.83 -3.52 -11.07
C ARG A 58 11.19 -3.85 -10.47
N GLY A 59 11.27 -4.90 -9.65
CA GLY A 59 12.55 -5.41 -9.15
C GLY A 59 13.18 -6.40 -10.14
N GLY A 60 14.51 -6.48 -10.15
CA GLY A 60 15.26 -7.52 -10.86
C GLY A 60 15.06 -8.91 -10.22
N ALA A 61 15.56 -9.95 -10.89
CA ALA A 61 15.56 -11.31 -10.35
C ALA A 61 16.52 -11.40 -9.14
N PRO A 62 16.11 -12.07 -8.05
CA PRO A 62 16.98 -12.25 -6.89
C PRO A 62 18.14 -13.19 -7.17
N ALA A 63 19.30 -12.94 -6.54
CA ALA A 63 20.36 -13.94 -6.46
C ALA A 63 19.95 -15.09 -5.53
N ALA A 64 20.69 -16.20 -5.57
CA ALA A 64 20.60 -17.24 -4.54
C ALA A 64 21.79 -17.07 -3.57
N GLY A 65 21.55 -17.10 -2.26
CA GLY A 65 22.62 -16.98 -1.26
C GLY A 65 22.17 -16.85 0.19
N ASP A 66 23.13 -16.67 1.10
CA ASP A 66 22.88 -16.44 2.52
C ASP A 66 22.07 -15.15 2.75
N GLY A 67 21.18 -15.16 3.74
CA GLY A 67 20.26 -14.03 3.97
C GLY A 67 19.10 -13.97 2.97
N THR A 68 18.88 -15.01 2.15
CA THR A 68 17.67 -15.14 1.33
C THR A 68 16.43 -15.19 2.21
N GLY A 69 15.53 -14.22 2.03
CA GLY A 69 14.21 -14.22 2.65
C GLY A 69 13.42 -15.44 2.24
N GLN A 70 12.82 -16.10 3.22
CA GLN A 70 12.03 -17.31 3.04
C GLN A 70 10.55 -16.96 2.96
N ASP A 71 9.83 -17.64 2.07
CA ASP A 71 8.38 -17.54 2.05
C ASP A 71 7.83 -18.09 3.38
N PHE A 72 6.84 -17.42 3.97
CA PHE A 72 6.17 -17.83 5.20
C PHE A 72 4.70 -17.41 5.16
N ASP A 73 3.93 -17.70 6.20
CA ASP A 73 2.48 -17.45 6.21
C ASP A 73 2.10 -15.99 6.52
N GLY A 74 3.08 -15.12 6.81
CA GLY A 74 2.84 -13.72 7.16
C GLY A 74 2.53 -13.54 8.65
N ILE A 75 2.50 -12.28 9.09
CA ILE A 75 2.02 -11.89 10.42
C ILE A 75 0.83 -10.93 10.27
N PRO A 76 -0.13 -10.90 11.21
CA PRO A 76 -1.36 -10.12 11.06
C PRO A 76 -1.11 -8.63 10.77
N VAL A 77 -0.15 -8.01 11.45
CA VAL A 77 0.15 -6.58 11.30
C VAL A 77 0.77 -6.17 9.96
N VAL A 78 1.15 -7.10 9.07
CA VAL A 78 1.82 -6.78 7.79
C VAL A 78 1.00 -7.31 6.63
N GLY A 79 0.75 -6.45 5.65
CA GLY A 79 -0.18 -6.74 4.55
C GLY A 79 0.19 -6.07 3.23
N ARG A 80 -0.65 -6.29 2.23
CA ARG A 80 -0.58 -5.57 0.96
C ARG A 80 -1.38 -4.27 1.04
N MET A 81 -0.81 -3.21 0.50
CA MET A 81 -1.48 -1.94 0.25
C MET A 81 -1.83 -1.88 -1.23
N PHE A 82 -3.10 -2.03 -1.57
CA PHE A 82 -3.60 -1.97 -2.94
C PHE A 82 -3.97 -0.54 -3.31
N VAL A 83 -3.45 -0.08 -4.44
CA VAL A 83 -3.58 1.30 -4.90
C VAL A 83 -3.93 1.36 -6.37
N MET A 84 -4.84 2.25 -6.75
CA MET A 84 -5.03 2.60 -8.16
C MET A 84 -4.12 3.79 -8.53
N LYS A 85 -3.35 3.67 -9.62
CA LYS A 85 -2.47 4.73 -10.14
C LYS A 85 -2.55 4.80 -11.65
N GLY A 86 -2.80 5.99 -12.21
CA GLY A 86 -2.87 6.18 -13.67
C GLY A 86 -3.86 5.25 -14.41
N GLY A 87 -4.91 4.77 -13.71
CA GLY A 87 -5.89 3.82 -14.26
C GLY A 87 -5.52 2.34 -14.13
N GLY A 88 -4.32 2.01 -13.62
CA GLY A 88 -3.91 0.64 -13.33
C GLY A 88 -4.01 0.29 -11.84
N ALA A 89 -4.12 -1.01 -11.56
CA ALA A 89 -4.09 -1.58 -10.21
C ALA A 89 -2.66 -1.94 -9.82
N TYR A 90 -2.21 -1.44 -8.67
CA TYR A 90 -0.88 -1.68 -8.14
C TYR A 90 -0.92 -2.10 -6.67
N PHE A 91 0.22 -2.57 -6.17
CA PHE A 91 0.38 -2.78 -4.75
C PHE A 91 1.80 -2.47 -4.23
N CYS A 92 1.85 -2.24 -2.92
CA CYS A 92 3.05 -2.23 -2.08
C CYS A 92 2.81 -3.10 -0.85
N THR A 93 3.81 -3.16 0.04
CA THR A 93 3.65 -3.65 1.41
C THR A 93 3.34 -2.48 2.36
N ALA A 94 2.59 -2.75 3.41
CA ALA A 94 2.38 -1.84 4.51
C ALA A 94 2.27 -2.61 5.83
N SER A 95 2.36 -1.90 6.95
CA SER A 95 2.14 -2.48 8.27
C SER A 95 1.35 -1.55 9.17
N VAL A 96 0.61 -2.12 10.12
CA VAL A 96 -0.12 -1.35 11.13
C VAL A 96 0.86 -0.79 12.14
N VAL A 97 0.67 0.49 12.51
CA VAL A 97 1.42 1.15 13.57
C VAL A 97 0.48 1.63 14.65
N ALA A 98 0.84 1.37 15.90
CA ALA A 98 0.05 1.74 17.05
C ALA A 98 -0.33 3.23 16.99
N SER A 99 -1.58 3.55 17.23
CA SER A 99 -2.13 4.91 17.23
C SER A 99 -3.25 5.00 18.28
N PRO A 100 -3.51 6.18 18.86
CA PRO A 100 -4.65 6.38 19.75
C PRO A 100 -6.00 6.12 19.06
N GLY A 101 -6.07 6.31 17.75
CA GLY A 101 -7.26 6.04 16.92
C GLY A 101 -7.39 4.59 16.47
N ARG A 102 -6.35 3.76 16.69
CA ARG A 102 -6.32 2.33 16.35
C ARG A 102 -6.41 2.03 14.86
N ASP A 103 -5.94 2.98 14.04
CA ASP A 103 -6.34 3.15 12.65
C ASP A 103 -5.22 3.65 11.71
N LEU A 104 -3.94 3.57 12.14
CA LEU A 104 -2.82 4.01 11.31
C LEU A 104 -2.05 2.85 10.68
N VAL A 105 -1.72 3.04 9.40
CA VAL A 105 -0.82 2.17 8.64
C VAL A 105 0.39 2.96 8.14
N LEU A 106 1.52 2.27 8.07
CA LEU A 106 2.84 2.76 7.66
C LEU A 106 3.26 2.08 6.36
N SER A 107 3.77 2.86 5.41
CA SER A 107 4.36 2.38 4.15
C SER A 107 5.44 3.35 3.66
N ALA A 108 6.00 3.12 2.48
CA ALA A 108 6.91 4.06 1.83
C ALA A 108 6.13 5.21 1.17
N ALA A 109 6.72 6.41 1.07
CA ALA A 109 6.06 7.55 0.45
C ALA A 109 5.82 7.34 -1.05
N HIS A 110 6.75 6.72 -1.76
CA HIS A 110 6.58 6.42 -3.18
C HIS A 110 5.40 5.50 -3.49
N CYS A 111 4.96 4.69 -2.52
CA CYS A 111 3.80 3.80 -2.67
C CYS A 111 2.48 4.56 -2.70
N LEU A 112 2.36 5.62 -1.89
CA LEU A 112 1.12 6.39 -1.72
C LEU A 112 1.14 7.73 -2.47
N LEU A 113 2.24 8.05 -3.15
CA LEU A 113 2.36 9.26 -3.93
C LEU A 113 1.41 9.23 -5.15
N GLY A 114 0.50 10.21 -5.21
CA GLY A 114 -0.45 10.37 -6.31
C GLY A 114 -1.68 9.47 -6.22
N THR A 115 -1.91 8.84 -5.06
CA THR A 115 -3.10 8.01 -4.81
C THR A 115 -4.26 8.81 -4.20
N ASP A 116 -4.09 10.12 -4.02
CA ASP A 116 -4.94 10.98 -3.17
C ASP A 116 -6.44 10.98 -3.57
N ALA A 117 -6.75 10.69 -4.83
CA ALA A 117 -8.11 10.62 -5.37
C ALA A 117 -8.59 9.18 -5.67
N ARG A 118 -7.86 8.14 -5.27
CA ARG A 118 -7.99 6.78 -5.81
C ARG A 118 -8.49 5.76 -4.78
N GLN A 119 -8.99 4.61 -5.26
CA GLN A 119 -9.44 3.50 -4.43
C GLN A 119 -8.23 2.84 -3.80
N VAL A 120 -7.95 3.14 -2.53
CA VAL A 120 -6.81 2.57 -1.80
C VAL A 120 -7.30 1.78 -0.59
N ALA A 121 -6.75 0.58 -0.41
CA ALA A 121 -7.09 -0.28 0.71
C ALA A 121 -5.89 -1.08 1.20
N PHE A 122 -5.82 -1.27 2.51
CA PHE A 122 -4.88 -2.16 3.17
C PHE A 122 -5.55 -3.50 3.46
N VAL A 123 -4.84 -4.59 3.19
CA VAL A 123 -5.27 -5.96 3.46
C VAL A 123 -4.21 -6.67 4.29
N PRO A 124 -4.43 -6.82 5.61
CA PRO A 124 -3.49 -7.49 6.50
C PRO A 124 -3.34 -8.98 6.17
N GLN A 125 -2.13 -9.50 6.33
CA GLN A 125 -1.76 -10.91 6.08
C GLN A 125 -2.23 -11.48 4.72
N TYR A 126 -2.35 -10.64 3.68
CA TYR A 126 -2.77 -11.07 2.35
C TYR A 126 -1.99 -12.30 1.86
N THR A 127 -2.68 -13.34 1.38
CA THR A 127 -2.04 -14.41 0.58
C THR A 127 -2.88 -14.70 -0.66
N ALA A 128 -2.30 -15.30 -1.70
CA ALA A 128 -3.11 -15.67 -2.87
C ALA A 128 -4.19 -16.72 -2.55
N GLY A 129 -3.91 -17.62 -1.60
CA GLY A 129 -4.86 -18.66 -1.18
C GLY A 129 -5.92 -18.20 -0.18
N ASN A 130 -5.63 -17.16 0.58
CA ASN A 130 -6.55 -16.47 1.48
C ASN A 130 -6.32 -14.96 1.34
N PRO A 131 -7.02 -14.29 0.41
CA PRO A 131 -6.69 -12.92 0.04
C PRO A 131 -7.17 -11.88 1.05
N GLN A 132 -8.02 -12.20 2.02
CA GLN A 132 -8.50 -11.25 3.04
C GLN A 132 -8.72 -11.94 4.39
N PRO A 133 -7.67 -12.53 5.03
CA PRO A 133 -7.83 -13.29 6.27
C PRO A 133 -8.37 -12.45 7.43
N TYR A 134 -8.04 -11.15 7.44
CA TYR A 134 -8.45 -10.18 8.46
C TYR A 134 -9.30 -9.04 7.87
N GLY A 135 -9.95 -9.29 6.72
CA GLY A 135 -10.74 -8.28 6.03
C GLY A 135 -9.90 -7.21 5.34
N MET A 136 -10.55 -6.08 5.03
CA MET A 136 -10.01 -4.99 4.22
C MET A 136 -10.28 -3.63 4.88
N PHE A 137 -9.26 -2.78 4.90
CA PHE A 137 -9.28 -1.49 5.57
C PHE A 137 -9.04 -0.37 4.55
N PRO A 138 -10.09 0.36 4.12
CA PRO A 138 -9.97 1.44 3.14
C PRO A 138 -9.22 2.64 3.72
N ILE A 139 -8.35 3.31 2.95
CA ILE A 139 -7.80 4.61 3.39
C ILE A 139 -8.92 5.64 3.44
N LEU A 140 -9.12 6.26 4.60
CA LEU A 140 -10.15 7.28 4.78
C LEU A 140 -9.89 8.51 3.92
N ARG A 141 -10.96 9.26 3.67
CA ARG A 141 -10.91 10.55 2.99
C ARG A 141 -11.46 11.63 3.91
N ASP A 142 -10.90 12.84 3.79
CA ASP A 142 -11.47 14.01 4.44
C ASP A 142 -12.76 14.47 3.74
N ALA A 143 -13.45 15.46 4.34
CA ALA A 143 -14.68 16.01 3.77
C ALA A 143 -14.49 16.64 2.37
N GLY A 144 -13.25 17.00 2.01
CA GLY A 144 -12.88 17.48 0.68
C GLY A 144 -12.53 16.37 -0.31
N GLY A 145 -12.68 15.10 0.07
CA GLY A 145 -12.42 13.93 -0.77
C GLY A 145 -10.93 13.57 -0.90
N ARG A 146 -10.04 14.23 -0.16
CA ARG A 146 -8.60 13.95 -0.16
C ARG A 146 -8.32 12.75 0.73
N SER A 147 -7.52 11.81 0.26
CA SER A 147 -7.08 10.68 1.08
C SER A 147 -6.32 11.17 2.31
N LYS A 148 -6.61 10.57 3.46
CA LYS A 148 -5.91 10.81 4.73
C LYS A 148 -4.56 10.08 4.72
N VAL A 149 -3.67 10.59 3.88
CA VAL A 149 -2.29 10.14 3.68
C VAL A 149 -1.36 11.29 4.01
N TRP A 150 -0.36 11.01 4.84
CA TRP A 150 0.67 11.97 5.23
C TRP A 150 2.02 11.55 4.66
N ILE A 151 2.52 12.38 3.76
CA ILE A 151 3.85 12.31 3.16
C ILE A 151 4.53 13.65 3.45
N ASP A 152 5.82 13.64 3.80
CA ASP A 152 6.57 14.89 3.98
C ASP A 152 6.54 15.72 2.69
N PRO A 153 6.09 16.99 2.71
CA PRO A 153 6.00 17.82 1.50
C PRO A 153 7.31 17.90 0.72
N ARG A 154 8.46 17.87 1.41
CA ARG A 154 9.77 17.90 0.76
C ARG A 154 10.02 16.66 -0.09
N TYR A 155 9.45 15.50 0.26
CA TYR A 155 9.54 14.32 -0.60
C TYR A 155 8.85 14.56 -1.96
N ARG A 156 7.69 15.22 -1.93
CA ARG A 156 6.93 15.56 -3.15
C ARG A 156 7.67 16.57 -4.03
N GLU A 157 8.35 17.53 -3.41
CA GLU A 157 9.10 18.59 -4.09
C GLU A 157 10.45 18.10 -4.64
N LEU A 158 11.17 17.28 -3.87
CA LEU A 158 12.51 16.82 -4.21
C LEU A 158 12.51 15.59 -5.13
N GLY A 159 11.41 14.83 -5.16
CA GLY A 159 11.33 13.55 -5.87
C GLY A 159 12.01 12.41 -5.11
N ALA A 160 11.94 11.20 -5.67
CA ALA A 160 12.37 9.97 -5.00
C ALA A 160 13.86 9.95 -4.64
N ASP A 161 14.71 10.53 -5.50
CA ASP A 161 16.17 10.52 -5.32
C ASP A 161 16.62 11.52 -4.26
N ARG A 162 16.42 12.82 -4.51
CA ARG A 162 16.84 13.87 -3.56
C ARG A 162 16.03 13.85 -2.26
N GLY A 163 14.81 13.32 -2.30
CA GLY A 163 13.93 13.14 -1.15
C GLY A 163 14.10 11.80 -0.43
N ALA A 164 15.00 10.91 -0.84
CA ALA A 164 15.11 9.54 -0.32
C ALA A 164 15.14 9.43 1.22
N ALA A 165 15.70 10.40 1.94
CA ALA A 165 15.67 10.39 3.41
C ALA A 165 14.26 10.57 4.04
N LEU A 166 13.24 10.83 3.21
CA LEU A 166 11.86 11.13 3.60
C LEU A 166 10.84 10.18 2.94
N ASP A 167 11.28 9.04 2.42
CA ASP A 167 10.43 8.06 1.73
C ASP A 167 9.60 7.21 2.70
N VAL A 168 8.77 7.88 3.50
CA VAL A 168 7.90 7.29 4.51
C VAL A 168 6.54 7.96 4.43
N ALA A 169 5.48 7.15 4.56
CA ALA A 169 4.12 7.65 4.63
C ALA A 169 3.32 6.96 5.73
N PHE A 170 2.42 7.73 6.32
CA PHE A 170 1.36 7.21 7.17
C PHE A 170 0.02 7.41 6.47
N ALA A 171 -0.93 6.52 6.71
CA ALA A 171 -2.31 6.69 6.27
C ALA A 171 -3.29 6.27 7.36
N GLN A 172 -4.43 6.94 7.42
CA GLN A 172 -5.54 6.54 8.28
C GLN A 172 -6.47 5.63 7.50
N VAL A 173 -6.78 4.47 8.06
CA VAL A 173 -7.75 3.54 7.49
C VAL A 173 -9.08 3.58 8.24
N GLY A 174 -10.16 3.24 7.54
CA GLY A 174 -11.46 3.01 8.17
C GLY A 174 -11.51 1.65 8.85
N PRO A 175 -12.59 1.36 9.60
CA PRO A 175 -12.82 0.01 10.10
C PRO A 175 -13.03 -0.98 8.95
N ASP A 176 -12.98 -2.27 9.27
CA ASP A 176 -13.40 -3.35 8.37
C ASP A 176 -14.92 -3.35 8.11
N ALA A 177 -15.41 -4.35 7.37
CA ALA A 177 -16.83 -4.50 7.04
C ALA A 177 -17.72 -4.80 8.25
N ASP A 178 -17.15 -5.28 9.36
CA ASP A 178 -17.84 -5.57 10.62
C ASP A 178 -17.76 -4.39 11.62
N GLY A 179 -17.00 -3.34 11.29
CA GLY A 179 -16.89 -2.11 12.08
C GLY A 179 -15.73 -2.09 13.07
N PHE A 180 -14.82 -3.07 13.03
CA PHE A 180 -13.65 -3.10 13.90
C PHE A 180 -12.49 -2.27 13.31
N PRO A 181 -11.83 -1.43 14.12
CA PRO A 181 -10.64 -0.72 13.66
C PRO A 181 -9.45 -1.69 13.61
N VAL A 182 -8.48 -1.38 12.74
CA VAL A 182 -7.45 -2.34 12.32
C VAL A 182 -6.61 -2.89 13.48
N GLU A 183 -6.28 -2.08 14.49
CA GLU A 183 -5.48 -2.58 15.63
C GLU A 183 -6.26 -3.51 16.56
N ASP A 184 -7.60 -3.54 16.52
CA ASP A 184 -8.41 -4.53 17.25
C ASP A 184 -8.33 -5.90 16.58
N VAL A 185 -8.20 -5.89 15.25
CA VAL A 185 -8.19 -7.11 14.44
C VAL A 185 -6.81 -7.73 14.41
N VAL A 186 -5.76 -6.92 14.25
CA VAL A 186 -4.39 -7.44 14.00
C VAL A 186 -3.31 -6.90 14.93
N GLY A 187 -3.64 -5.96 15.82
CA GLY A 187 -2.65 -5.26 16.64
C GLY A 187 -1.92 -4.13 15.90
N GLY A 188 -0.95 -3.49 16.56
CA GLY A 188 -0.18 -2.38 15.99
C GLY A 188 1.29 -2.39 16.42
N ASN A 189 2.20 -2.21 15.47
CA ASN A 189 3.63 -2.10 15.77
C ASN A 189 3.95 -0.78 16.47
N ARG A 190 4.87 -0.80 17.42
CA ARG A 190 5.39 0.45 18.01
C ARG A 190 6.31 1.15 17.01
N LEU A 191 6.01 2.38 16.64
CA LEU A 191 6.96 3.21 15.87
C LEU A 191 8.12 3.64 16.78
N VAL A 192 9.35 3.35 16.37
CA VAL A 192 10.56 3.78 17.11
C VAL A 192 11.40 4.70 16.23
N THR A 193 11.66 5.89 16.74
CA THR A 193 12.45 6.94 16.07
C THR A 193 13.70 7.23 16.89
N GLY A 194 14.82 7.53 16.23
CA GLY A 194 16.10 7.78 16.91
C GLY A 194 16.82 6.53 17.41
N ALA A 195 16.50 5.35 16.87
CA ALA A 195 17.03 4.06 17.35
C ALA A 195 18.50 3.78 16.94
N GLY A 196 19.13 4.68 16.18
CA GLY A 196 20.40 4.42 15.51
C GLY A 196 20.23 3.50 14.28
N PHE A 197 21.35 3.14 13.65
CA PHE A 197 21.35 2.35 12.41
C PHE A 197 21.67 0.87 12.63
N THR A 198 22.22 0.52 13.80
CA THR A 198 22.77 -0.81 14.05
C THR A 198 21.86 -1.59 14.99
N HIS A 199 21.22 -2.63 14.44
CA HIS A 199 20.36 -3.55 15.18
C HIS A 199 20.85 -4.97 14.91
N GLY A 200 21.09 -5.76 15.96
CA GLY A 200 21.65 -7.12 15.82
C GLY A 200 20.69 -8.16 15.27
N LYS A 201 19.37 -7.91 15.36
CA LYS A 201 18.31 -8.80 14.88
C LYS A 201 17.11 -7.98 14.41
N VAL A 202 16.86 -7.98 13.11
CA VAL A 202 15.75 -7.29 12.45
C VAL A 202 15.02 -8.28 11.54
N SER A 203 13.72 -8.41 11.74
CA SER A 203 12.83 -9.12 10.83
C SER A 203 12.38 -8.17 9.73
N LEU A 204 12.82 -8.44 8.49
CA LEU A 204 12.38 -7.75 7.30
C LEU A 204 11.25 -8.52 6.66
N ILE A 205 10.09 -7.88 6.48
CA ILE A 205 8.91 -8.53 5.91
C ILE A 205 8.42 -7.75 4.69
N GLY A 206 8.15 -8.45 3.58
CA GLY A 206 7.68 -7.83 2.34
C GLY A 206 6.89 -8.79 1.46
N TYR A 207 5.99 -8.26 0.63
CA TYR A 207 5.22 -9.02 -0.36
C TYR A 207 5.79 -8.82 -1.77
N PRO A 208 6.61 -9.75 -2.28
CA PRO A 208 7.15 -9.62 -3.62
C PRO A 208 6.09 -9.91 -4.70
N ALA A 209 6.26 -9.26 -5.87
CA ALA A 209 5.39 -9.36 -7.04
C ALA A 209 5.05 -10.79 -7.50
N SER A 210 6.02 -11.69 -7.43
CA SER A 210 5.96 -13.03 -7.98
C SER A 210 5.49 -14.10 -6.98
N ALA A 211 5.35 -13.78 -5.69
CA ALA A 211 5.09 -14.80 -4.67
C ALA A 211 3.64 -14.79 -4.20
N ALA A 212 3.12 -16.00 -3.99
CA ALA A 212 1.81 -16.25 -3.38
C ALA A 212 1.76 -15.91 -1.88
N ARG A 213 2.94 -15.68 -1.27
CA ARG A 213 3.17 -15.52 0.17
C ARG A 213 4.15 -14.37 0.43
N PRO A 214 4.12 -13.74 1.62
CA PRO A 214 5.15 -12.80 2.02
C PRO A 214 6.49 -13.50 2.26
N ARG A 215 7.57 -12.72 2.32
CA ARG A 215 8.91 -13.15 2.69
C ARG A 215 9.32 -12.61 4.05
N LEU A 216 10.03 -13.44 4.79
CA LEU A 216 10.70 -13.10 6.04
C LEU A 216 12.22 -13.35 5.90
N CYS A 217 13.00 -12.35 6.28
CA CYS A 217 14.44 -12.45 6.45
C CYS A 217 14.78 -11.87 7.82
N VAL A 218 15.66 -12.54 8.56
CA VAL A 218 16.17 -12.03 9.83
C VAL A 218 17.66 -11.77 9.68
N ASN A 219 18.07 -10.51 9.74
CA ASN A 219 19.47 -10.12 9.66
C ASN A 219 19.74 -8.87 10.52
N ARG A 220 20.98 -8.39 10.54
CA ARG A 220 21.37 -7.14 11.19
C ARG A 220 21.23 -5.96 10.24
N THR A 221 21.02 -4.76 10.79
CA THR A 221 21.14 -3.52 10.03
C THR A 221 22.48 -2.85 10.26
N THR A 222 22.94 -2.10 9.26
CA THR A 222 24.09 -1.19 9.36
C THR A 222 23.73 0.19 8.83
N LYS A 223 24.60 1.17 9.11
CA LYS A 223 24.51 2.50 8.49
C LYS A 223 25.06 2.44 7.07
N PHE A 224 24.31 2.96 6.12
CA PHE A 224 24.79 3.25 4.77
C PHE A 224 24.74 4.76 4.53
N THR A 225 25.90 5.36 4.24
CA THR A 225 25.99 6.76 3.80
C THR A 225 26.11 6.77 2.29
N SER A 226 25.16 7.41 1.62
CA SER A 226 25.18 7.51 0.17
C SER A 226 26.36 8.35 -0.32
N THR A 227 27.09 7.83 -1.30
CA THR A 227 28.13 8.58 -2.03
C THR A 227 27.60 9.22 -3.30
N ASP A 228 26.32 9.01 -3.63
CA ASP A 228 25.67 9.60 -4.79
C ASP A 228 25.19 11.03 -4.45
N PRO A 229 25.71 12.07 -5.12
CA PRO A 229 25.28 13.44 -4.86
C PRO A 229 23.81 13.70 -5.23
N GLY A 230 23.21 12.87 -6.09
CA GLY A 230 21.79 12.92 -6.44
C GLY A 230 20.86 12.33 -5.38
N ILE A 231 21.39 11.46 -4.50
CA ILE A 231 20.63 10.78 -3.43
C ILE A 231 21.37 10.97 -2.09
N PRO A 232 21.41 12.18 -1.53
CA PRO A 232 22.15 12.43 -0.31
C PRO A 232 21.47 11.79 0.91
N GLY A 233 22.27 11.42 1.92
CA GLY A 233 21.78 11.04 3.23
C GLY A 233 22.34 9.74 3.79
N ASP A 234 21.83 9.40 4.97
CA ASP A 234 22.16 8.20 5.71
C ASP A 234 20.92 7.30 5.83
N PHE A 235 21.11 6.02 5.57
CA PHE A 235 20.03 5.03 5.46
C PHE A 235 20.34 3.81 6.34
N LEU A 236 19.29 3.15 6.84
CA LEU A 236 19.45 1.78 7.30
C LEU A 236 19.69 0.90 6.08
N ARG A 237 20.62 -0.04 6.19
CA ARG A 237 20.88 -1.08 5.21
C ARG A 237 20.73 -2.44 5.86
N ILE A 238 20.09 -3.38 5.16
CA ILE A 238 20.01 -4.78 5.53
C ILE A 238 20.23 -5.65 4.29
N ASP A 239 21.14 -6.62 4.41
CA ASP A 239 21.44 -7.55 3.32
C ASP A 239 20.47 -8.75 3.44
N CYS A 240 19.38 -8.68 2.68
CA CYS A 240 18.37 -9.73 2.62
C CYS A 240 17.99 -9.96 1.16
N THR A 241 18.24 -11.18 0.67
CA THR A 241 17.98 -11.60 -0.71
C THR A 241 16.51 -11.92 -0.94
N GLY A 242 16.00 -11.59 -2.13
CA GLY A 242 14.62 -11.93 -2.49
C GLY A 242 13.58 -10.87 -2.15
N TYR A 243 13.94 -9.58 -2.14
CA TYR A 243 13.02 -8.46 -1.91
C TYR A 243 12.83 -7.59 -3.18
N PRO A 244 12.30 -8.14 -4.30
CA PRO A 244 12.03 -7.38 -5.52
C PRO A 244 10.80 -6.46 -5.37
N GLY A 245 10.34 -5.88 -6.48
CA GLY A 245 9.14 -5.02 -6.51
C GLY A 245 7.94 -5.58 -5.74
N GLY A 246 7.22 -4.67 -5.05
CA GLY A 246 6.08 -4.99 -4.18
C GLY A 246 6.44 -5.04 -2.70
N THR A 247 7.72 -5.29 -2.36
CA THR A 247 8.19 -5.29 -0.97
C THR A 247 8.30 -3.89 -0.37
N SER A 248 8.34 -2.84 -1.19
CA SER A 248 8.32 -1.44 -0.77
C SER A 248 7.29 -1.16 0.31
N GLY A 249 7.68 -0.43 1.35
CA GLY A 249 6.88 -0.18 2.55
C GLY A 249 6.89 -1.31 3.59
N GLY A 250 7.54 -2.44 3.29
CA GLY A 250 7.72 -3.56 4.20
C GLY A 250 8.51 -3.18 5.46
N PRO A 251 8.05 -3.54 6.68
CA PRO A 251 8.65 -3.04 7.91
C PRO A 251 9.97 -3.74 8.25
N PHE A 252 10.84 -2.97 8.91
CA PHE A 252 12.02 -3.45 9.62
C PHE A 252 11.61 -3.58 11.10
N LEU A 253 11.32 -4.80 11.55
CA LEU A 253 10.86 -5.06 12.90
C LEU A 253 12.00 -5.50 13.82
N THR A 254 12.18 -4.77 14.91
CA THR A 254 12.99 -5.16 16.06
C THR A 254 12.08 -5.59 17.21
N ALA A 255 12.63 -6.31 18.19
CA ALA A 255 11.90 -6.70 19.41
C ALA A 255 10.52 -7.32 19.11
N TYR A 256 10.46 -8.21 18.11
CA TYR A 256 9.25 -8.93 17.75
C TYR A 256 8.84 -9.89 18.88
N ASP A 257 7.60 -9.80 19.33
CA ASP A 257 6.97 -10.69 20.32
C ASP A 257 6.01 -11.64 19.58
N GLU A 258 6.33 -12.93 19.58
CA GLU A 258 5.53 -13.99 18.93
C GLU A 258 4.13 -14.13 19.54
N ARG A 259 3.93 -13.73 20.80
CA ARG A 259 2.63 -13.82 21.46
C ARG A 259 1.68 -12.72 21.03
N THR A 260 2.19 -11.53 20.76
CA THR A 260 1.37 -10.39 20.29
C THR A 260 1.43 -10.24 18.78
N GLU A 261 2.32 -10.97 18.11
CA GLU A 261 2.64 -10.87 16.69
C GLU A 261 2.95 -9.44 16.23
N THR A 262 3.52 -8.64 17.14
CA THR A 262 3.90 -7.24 16.92
C THR A 262 5.33 -6.98 17.35
N GLY A 263 5.91 -5.88 16.89
CA GLY A 263 7.25 -5.45 17.28
C GLY A 263 7.43 -3.95 17.26
N SER A 264 8.69 -3.53 17.26
CA SER A 264 9.12 -2.15 17.11
C SER A 264 9.59 -1.90 15.68
N VAL A 265 8.87 -1.08 14.93
CA VAL A 265 9.25 -0.70 13.57
C VAL A 265 10.25 0.45 13.58
N VAL A 266 11.43 0.21 13.00
CA VAL A 266 12.57 1.16 12.93
C VAL A 266 12.87 1.63 11.51
N GLY A 267 12.12 1.13 10.53
CA GLY A 267 12.28 1.45 9.12
C GLY A 267 11.22 0.76 8.26
N VAL A 268 11.11 1.20 7.01
CA VAL A 268 10.39 0.54 5.92
C VAL A 268 11.27 0.37 4.69
N ILE A 269 11.05 -0.65 3.87
CA ILE A 269 11.74 -0.81 2.57
C ILE A 269 11.42 0.42 1.72
N GLY A 270 12.43 1.25 1.49
CA GLY A 270 12.30 2.56 0.86
C GLY A 270 13.59 3.36 0.95
N GLY A 271 13.51 4.64 0.66
CA GLY A 271 14.63 5.56 0.80
C GLY A 271 15.63 5.43 -0.33
N TRP A 272 16.90 5.10 -0.03
CA TRP A 272 17.95 5.07 -1.06
C TRP A 272 17.52 4.17 -2.22
N LYS A 273 17.41 4.76 -3.43
CA LYS A 273 16.86 4.13 -4.63
C LYS A 273 15.52 3.40 -4.39
N THR A 274 14.60 4.01 -3.64
CA THR A 274 13.28 3.44 -3.31
C THR A 274 13.32 2.09 -2.58
N GLY A 275 14.41 1.82 -1.86
CA GLY A 275 14.60 0.57 -1.11
C GLY A 275 15.77 -0.27 -1.60
N GLY A 276 16.46 0.14 -2.67
CA GLY A 276 17.65 -0.52 -3.21
C GLY A 276 17.61 -0.61 -4.73
N ASP A 277 18.77 -0.76 -5.36
CA ASP A 277 18.89 -1.06 -6.81
C ASP A 277 18.79 -2.55 -7.13
N THR A 278 18.99 -3.41 -6.14
CA THR A 278 18.91 -4.86 -6.28
C THR A 278 17.89 -5.43 -5.28
N PRO A 279 17.29 -6.59 -5.58
CA PRO A 279 16.44 -7.30 -4.63
C PRO A 279 17.21 -7.92 -3.45
N ASP A 280 18.54 -7.73 -3.38
CA ASP A 280 19.42 -8.42 -2.45
C ASP A 280 19.87 -7.58 -1.25
N THR A 281 19.58 -6.29 -1.29
CA THR A 281 19.87 -5.38 -0.21
C THR A 281 18.76 -4.37 -0.12
N SER A 282 18.11 -4.34 1.04
CA SER A 282 17.05 -3.38 1.31
C SER A 282 17.57 -2.20 2.11
N TYR A 283 17.03 -1.03 1.80
CA TYR A 283 17.32 0.21 2.50
C TYR A 283 16.07 0.77 3.18
N SER A 284 16.29 1.66 4.14
CA SER A 284 15.24 2.48 4.73
C SER A 284 15.72 3.90 4.98
N SER A 285 14.84 4.87 4.78
CA SER A 285 15.00 6.20 5.38
C SER A 285 15.20 6.07 6.89
N TYR A 286 16.15 6.81 7.46
CA TYR A 286 16.33 6.82 8.90
C TYR A 286 15.12 7.43 9.61
N PHE A 287 14.56 6.75 10.62
CA PHE A 287 13.45 7.27 11.41
C PHE A 287 13.94 8.30 12.43
N GLY A 288 14.39 9.45 11.92
CA GLY A 288 14.86 10.60 12.68
C GLY A 288 13.75 11.55 13.15
N PRO A 289 14.11 12.77 13.57
CA PRO A 289 13.15 13.81 13.95
C PRO A 289 12.09 14.12 12.89
N GLU A 290 12.44 14.02 11.61
CA GLU A 290 11.56 14.28 10.47
C GLU A 290 10.42 13.26 10.41
N ILE A 291 10.75 11.96 10.54
CA ILE A 291 9.75 10.89 10.54
C ILE A 291 8.89 10.92 11.80
N ARG A 292 9.49 11.28 12.95
CA ARG A 292 8.72 11.53 14.19
C ARG A 292 7.69 12.63 13.98
N LYS A 293 8.10 13.77 13.42
CA LYS A 293 7.19 14.89 13.13
C LYS A 293 6.09 14.49 12.13
N LEU A 294 6.43 13.69 11.13
CA LEU A 294 5.45 13.17 10.16
C LEU A 294 4.41 12.29 10.84
N TYR A 295 4.83 11.39 11.73
CA TYR A 295 3.93 10.56 12.52
C TYR A 295 3.04 11.40 13.45
N GLU A 296 3.60 12.38 14.16
CA GLU A 296 2.82 13.32 14.98
C GLU A 296 1.79 14.10 14.17
N THR A 297 2.13 14.49 12.94
CA THR A 297 1.20 15.13 12.00
C THR A 297 0.07 14.19 11.63
N ALA A 298 0.38 12.92 11.35
CA ALA A 298 -0.62 11.89 11.06
C ALA A 298 -1.56 11.65 12.25
N LEU A 299 -1.01 11.55 13.46
CA LEU A 299 -1.79 11.43 14.70
C LEU A 299 -2.73 12.61 14.91
N ALA A 300 -2.27 13.83 14.67
CA ALA A 300 -3.09 15.03 14.79
C ALA A 300 -4.21 15.05 13.74
N GLY A 301 -3.90 14.75 12.48
CA GLY A 301 -4.88 14.73 11.39
C GLY A 301 -5.90 13.59 11.47
N ALA A 302 -5.52 12.46 12.05
CA ALA A 302 -6.41 11.30 12.23
C ALA A 302 -7.54 11.59 13.23
N ARG A 303 -7.25 12.38 14.28
CA ARG A 303 -8.21 12.74 15.36
C ARG A 303 -9.32 13.70 14.93
N VAL A 304 -9.14 14.44 13.84
CA VAL A 304 -10.08 15.49 13.39
C VAL A 304 -11.12 14.90 12.41
N ALA A 305 -11.85 13.86 12.82
CA ALA A 305 -12.91 13.22 12.02
C ALA A 305 -14.28 13.42 12.66
#